data_AF-A0A9W9ZV40-F1
#
_entry.id   AF-A0A9W9ZV40-F1
#
_cell.length_a   1.000
_cell.length_b   1.000
_cell.length_c   1.000
_cell.angle_alpha   90.00
_cell.angle_beta   90.00
_cell.angle_gamma   90.00
#
_symmetry.space_group_name_H-M   'P 1'
#
loop_
_entity.id
_entity.type
_entity.pdbx_description
1 polymer ?
#
loop_
_entity_poly.entity_id
_entity_poly.type
_entity_poly.pdbx_seq_one_letter_code
_entity_poly.pdbx_strand_id
1 'polypeptide(L)'
;MAAHSLMASASDYPGGVLATFNDVIIVSINYRLGILGFFNIPGTKYKGNYGMLDQVLALKWVQANIASFGGDPNRVTIFGQSAGGISVSLQLISPLSKGPVSKSHYGRAAHLRRLFTVEKFLTRSS
;
A
#
# COMPACT_ATOMS: atom_id res chain seq x y z
N MET A 1 -16.82 9.86 26.02
CA MET A 1 -15.88 10.64 25.20
C MET A 1 -14.77 9.69 24.74
N ALA A 2 -14.95 9.04 23.58
CA ALA A 2 -13.93 8.17 23.01
C ALA A 2 -13.09 9.01 22.04
N ALA A 3 -11.79 9.10 22.29
CA ALA A 3 -10.86 9.73 21.36
C ALA A 3 -10.88 8.93 20.05
N HIS A 4 -11.61 9.44 19.06
CA HIS A 4 -11.59 8.91 17.71
C HIS A 4 -10.23 9.21 17.09
N SER A 5 -9.39 8.19 16.96
CA SER A 5 -8.14 8.27 16.21
C SER A 5 -8.45 8.49 14.72
N LEU A 6 -8.07 9.65 14.18
CA LEU A 6 -8.28 10.07 12.79
C LEU A 6 -7.36 9.34 11.76
N MET A 7 -6.57 8.35 12.22
CA MET A 7 -5.54 7.64 11.46
C MET A 7 -5.93 6.17 11.28
N ALA A 8 -5.53 5.56 10.16
CA ALA A 8 -5.80 4.16 9.84
C ALA A 8 -4.53 3.32 9.98
N SER A 9 -4.69 2.03 10.23
CA SER A 9 -3.61 1.04 10.37
C SER A 9 -3.84 -0.14 9.42
N ALA A 10 -2.75 -0.80 9.01
CA ALA A 10 -2.79 -2.06 8.28
C ALA A 10 -3.63 -3.14 9.00
N SER A 11 -3.73 -3.08 10.34
CA SER A 11 -4.51 -4.01 11.16
C SER A 11 -6.02 -3.91 10.97
N ASP A 12 -6.52 -2.79 10.45
CA ASP A 12 -7.95 -2.54 10.26
C ASP A 12 -8.52 -3.35 9.08
N TYR A 13 -7.65 -3.99 8.29
CA TYR A 13 -7.99 -4.72 7.07
C TYR A 13 -7.49 -6.17 7.13
N PRO A 14 -8.20 -7.06 7.83
CA PRO A 14 -7.82 -8.47 7.91
C PRO A 14 -7.89 -9.13 6.54
N GLY A 15 -6.73 -9.55 6.02
CA GLY A 15 -6.61 -10.18 4.70
C GLY A 15 -7.05 -11.64 4.62
N GLY A 16 -7.45 -12.26 5.74
CA GLY A 16 -7.67 -13.71 5.84
C GLY A 16 -8.71 -14.25 4.86
N VAL A 17 -9.86 -13.57 4.72
CA VAL A 17 -10.91 -13.98 3.77
C VAL A 17 -10.38 -13.95 2.34
N LEU A 18 -9.72 -12.87 1.94
CA LEU A 18 -9.18 -12.74 0.58
C LEU A 18 -8.11 -13.78 0.29
N ALA A 19 -7.22 -14.05 1.25
CA ALA A 19 -6.18 -15.06 1.12
C ALA A 19 -6.78 -16.46 0.92
N THR A 20 -7.75 -16.85 1.75
CA THR A 20 -8.38 -18.17 1.70
C THR A 20 -9.16 -18.41 0.41
N PHE A 21 -9.94 -17.43 -0.06
CA PHE A 21 -10.83 -17.66 -1.22
C PHE A 21 -10.16 -17.47 -2.57
N ASN A 22 -9.00 -16.81 -2.64
CA ASN A 22 -8.38 -16.44 -3.92
C ASN A 22 -7.00 -17.05 -4.16
N ASP A 23 -6.49 -17.87 -3.23
CA ASP A 23 -5.14 -18.45 -3.30
C ASP A 23 -4.08 -17.37 -3.55
N VAL A 24 -4.05 -16.39 -2.65
CA VAL A 24 -3.15 -15.23 -2.70
C VAL A 24 -2.53 -14.97 -1.33
N ILE A 25 -1.34 -14.39 -1.34
CA ILE A 25 -0.74 -13.81 -0.14
C ILE A 25 -1.15 -12.34 -0.06
N ILE A 26 -1.71 -11.96 1.08
CA ILE A 26 -2.03 -10.56 1.38
C ILE A 26 -0.95 -10.02 2.32
N VAL A 27 -0.29 -8.93 1.90
CA VAL A 27 0.61 -8.16 2.77
C VAL A 27 0.05 -6.76 2.90
N SER A 28 -0.29 -6.39 4.14
CA SER A 28 -0.72 -5.04 4.50
C SER A 28 0.45 -4.31 5.15
N ILE A 29 0.68 -3.05 4.76
CA ILE A 29 1.84 -2.28 5.23
C ILE A 29 1.39 -1.01 5.96
N ASN A 30 2.13 -0.65 7.01
CA ASN A 30 2.03 0.67 7.61
C ASN A 30 3.12 1.57 7.04
N TYR A 31 2.81 2.85 6.85
CA TYR A 31 3.76 3.87 6.45
C TYR A 31 3.53 5.14 7.28
N ARG A 32 4.54 5.98 7.40
CA ARG A 32 4.43 7.22 8.18
C ARG A 32 3.34 8.14 7.61
N LEU A 33 2.54 8.72 8.50
CA LEU A 33 1.44 9.63 8.18
C LEU A 33 1.70 11.05 8.69
N GLY A 34 0.88 12.00 8.24
CA GLY A 34 0.92 13.40 8.72
C GLY A 34 2.29 14.03 8.56
N ILE A 35 2.68 14.84 9.56
CA ILE A 35 3.98 15.53 9.55
C ILE A 35 5.15 14.55 9.50
N LEU A 36 5.06 13.41 10.19
CA LEU A 36 6.13 12.41 10.19
C LEU A 36 6.34 11.76 8.81
N GLY A 37 5.28 11.67 8.00
CA GLY A 37 5.33 11.08 6.66
C GLY A 37 5.66 12.07 5.55
N PHE A 38 5.26 13.34 5.71
CA PHE A 38 5.21 14.27 4.57
C PHE A 38 5.82 15.66 4.84
N PHE A 39 6.48 15.87 5.98
CA PHE A 39 7.13 17.14 6.29
C PHE A 39 8.28 17.45 5.32
N ASN A 40 8.19 18.61 4.68
CA ASN A 40 9.15 19.11 3.71
C ASN A 40 9.54 20.55 4.06
N ILE A 41 10.85 20.84 4.09
CA ILE A 41 11.37 22.21 4.17
C ILE A 41 12.28 22.44 2.95
N PRO A 42 11.85 23.27 1.97
CA PRO A 42 12.65 23.62 0.80
C PRO A 42 14.05 24.12 1.17
N GLY A 43 15.06 23.74 0.39
CA GLY A 43 16.45 24.14 0.64
C GLY A 43 17.17 23.36 1.76
N THR A 44 16.50 22.47 2.47
CA THR A 44 17.12 21.67 3.55
C THR A 44 17.28 20.19 3.18
N LYS A 45 17.81 19.40 4.11
CA LYS A 45 17.84 17.94 4.03
C LYS A 45 16.46 17.28 4.16
N TYR A 46 15.44 18.00 4.65
CA TYR A 46 14.10 17.45 4.85
C TYR A 46 13.27 17.53 3.58
N LYS A 47 13.35 16.49 2.74
CA LYS A 47 12.75 16.48 1.40
C LYS A 47 11.27 16.04 1.36
N GLY A 48 10.71 15.58 2.48
CA GLY A 48 9.35 15.04 2.54
C GLY A 48 9.20 13.66 1.90
N ASN A 49 7.95 13.27 1.64
CA ASN A 49 7.58 11.99 1.02
C ASN A 49 8.12 10.74 1.73
N TYR A 50 8.45 10.83 3.02
CA TYR A 50 8.93 9.70 3.80
C TYR A 50 7.92 8.56 3.86
N GLY A 51 6.61 8.86 3.92
CA GLY A 51 5.56 7.85 3.83
C GLY A 51 5.56 7.11 2.48
N MET A 52 5.88 7.81 1.38
CA MET A 52 6.04 7.18 0.07
C MET A 52 7.30 6.31 0.00
N LEU A 53 8.38 6.75 0.63
CA LEU A 53 9.63 5.98 0.73
C LEU A 53 9.46 4.72 1.59
N ASP A 54 8.66 4.78 2.66
CA ASP A 54 8.30 3.60 3.45
C ASP A 54 7.60 2.55 2.59
N GLN A 55 6.66 2.98 1.73
CA GLN A 55 5.99 2.08 0.78
C GLN A 55 6.97 1.48 -0.23
N VAL A 56 7.93 2.28 -0.76
CA VAL A 56 8.98 1.76 -1.65
C VAL A 56 9.82 0.69 -0.96
N LEU A 57 10.23 0.94 0.29
CA LEU A 57 11.00 -0.02 1.09
C LEU A 57 10.20 -1.29 1.35
N ALA A 58 8.90 -1.17 1.64
CA ALA A 58 8.03 -2.32 1.81
C ALA A 58 7.90 -3.15 0.52
N LEU A 59 7.79 -2.51 -0.66
CA LEU A 59 7.78 -3.23 -1.94
C LEU A 59 9.10 -3.96 -2.20
N LYS A 60 10.24 -3.35 -1.87
CA LYS A 60 11.55 -4.00 -1.96
C LYS A 60 11.66 -5.18 -1.00
N TRP A 61 11.12 -5.04 0.21
CA TRP A 61 11.06 -6.14 1.18
C TRP A 61 10.21 -7.29 0.65
N VAL A 62 9.03 -7.01 0.10
CA VAL A 62 8.18 -8.04 -0.52
C VAL A 62 8.93 -8.74 -1.64
N GLN A 63 9.54 -8.01 -2.57
CA GLN A 63 10.36 -8.61 -3.64
C GLN A 63 11.44 -9.55 -3.12
N ALA A 64 12.17 -9.14 -2.08
CA ALA A 64 13.28 -9.92 -1.54
C ALA A 64 12.84 -11.13 -0.69
N ASN A 65 11.63 -11.11 -0.11
CA ASN A 65 11.26 -12.08 0.94
C ASN A 65 10.01 -12.91 0.63
N ILE A 66 9.14 -12.48 -0.29
CA ILE A 66 7.81 -13.10 -0.44
C ILE A 66 7.88 -14.56 -0.90
N ALA A 67 8.97 -14.95 -1.58
CA ALA A 67 9.23 -16.34 -1.96
C ALA A 67 9.27 -17.29 -0.75
N SER A 68 9.83 -16.84 0.37
CA SER A 68 9.90 -17.63 1.62
C SER A 68 8.52 -17.88 2.26
N PHE A 69 7.50 -17.11 1.86
CA PHE A 69 6.12 -17.26 2.30
C PHE A 69 5.27 -18.03 1.27
N GLY A 70 5.88 -18.57 0.20
CA GLY A 70 5.19 -19.26 -0.89
C GLY A 70 4.67 -18.33 -1.99
N GLY A 71 5.06 -17.04 -1.98
CA GLY A 71 4.66 -16.08 -3.00
C GLY A 71 5.58 -16.04 -4.20
N ASP A 72 5.12 -15.42 -5.28
CA ASP A 72 5.92 -15.21 -6.49
C ASP A 72 6.35 -13.73 -6.57
N PRO A 73 7.64 -13.40 -6.39
CA PRO A 73 8.12 -12.02 -6.44
C PRO A 73 7.90 -11.37 -7.82
N ASN A 74 7.81 -12.13 -8.91
CA ASN A 74 7.54 -11.58 -10.25
C ASN A 74 6.07 -11.25 -10.49
N ARG A 75 5.19 -11.58 -9.53
CA ARG A 75 3.73 -11.44 -9.66
C ARG A 75 3.14 -10.72 -8.45
N VAL A 76 3.70 -9.55 -8.17
CA VAL A 76 3.20 -8.58 -7.18
C VAL A 76 2.24 -7.59 -7.85
N THR A 77 1.04 -7.50 -7.31
CA THR A 77 0.03 -6.46 -7.63
C THR A 77 -0.01 -5.49 -6.47
N ILE A 78 -0.20 -4.18 -6.69
CA ILE A 78 -0.50 -3.21 -5.61
C ILE A 78 -1.92 -2.67 -5.81
N PHE A 79 -2.70 -2.51 -4.73
CA PHE A 79 -4.00 -1.83 -4.76
C PHE A 79 -4.18 -0.89 -3.56
N GLY A 80 -5.04 0.12 -3.71
CA GLY A 80 -4.86 1.49 -3.21
C GLY A 80 -6.01 2.29 -2.53
N GLN A 81 -7.15 2.69 -3.09
CA GLN A 81 -8.25 3.49 -2.47
C GLN A 81 -7.98 4.69 -1.51
N SER A 82 -8.58 5.82 -1.90
CA SER A 82 -8.35 7.18 -1.39
C SER A 82 -6.86 7.51 -1.39
N ALA A 83 -6.28 7.88 -0.24
CA ALA A 83 -4.87 8.20 -0.12
C ALA A 83 -3.95 7.04 -0.52
N GLY A 84 -4.35 5.78 -0.26
CA GLY A 84 -3.61 4.62 -0.75
C GLY A 84 -3.74 4.46 -2.28
N GLY A 85 -4.85 4.91 -2.87
CA GLY A 85 -5.15 4.85 -4.30
C GLY A 85 -4.27 5.81 -5.07
N ILE A 86 -4.19 7.03 -4.54
CA ILE A 86 -3.23 8.03 -4.99
C ILE A 86 -1.82 7.51 -4.80
N SER A 87 -1.52 6.86 -3.67
CA SER A 87 -0.21 6.27 -3.43
C SER A 87 0.14 5.23 -4.50
N VAL A 88 -0.77 4.33 -4.84
CA VAL A 88 -0.58 3.37 -5.95
C VAL A 88 -0.27 4.08 -7.26
N SER A 89 -1.05 5.09 -7.64
CA SER A 89 -0.79 5.88 -8.86
C SER A 89 0.59 6.53 -8.84
N LEU A 90 1.01 7.09 -7.70
CA LEU A 90 2.34 7.69 -7.54
C LEU A 90 3.46 6.64 -7.60
N GLN A 91 3.24 5.44 -7.06
CA GLN A 91 4.21 4.35 -7.14
C GLN A 91 4.40 3.86 -8.59
N LEU A 92 3.34 3.84 -9.40
CA LEU A 92 3.44 3.39 -10.80
C LEU A 92 4.28 4.32 -11.67
N ILE A 93 4.27 5.62 -11.39
CA ILE A 93 5.05 6.61 -12.14
C ILE A 93 6.44 6.87 -11.51
N SER A 94 6.66 6.43 -10.28
CA SER A 94 7.92 6.64 -9.57
C SER A 94 9.04 5.77 -10.13
N PRO A 95 10.20 6.34 -10.51
CA PRO A 95 11.35 5.54 -10.93
C PRO A 95 11.90 4.65 -9.80
N LEU A 96 11.64 5.00 -8.54
CA LEU A 96 12.10 4.23 -7.37
C LEU A 96 11.36 2.91 -7.18
N SER A 97 10.25 2.73 -7.89
CA SER A 97 9.35 1.57 -7.79
C SER A 97 9.32 0.76 -9.09
N LYS A 98 10.25 1.02 -10.02
CA LYS A 98 10.46 0.21 -11.23
C LYS A 98 11.13 -1.13 -10.87
N GLY A 99 10.50 -2.24 -11.25
CA GLY A 99 10.98 -3.60 -10.98
C GLY A 99 10.14 -4.37 -9.95
N PRO A 100 9.69 -3.76 -8.83
CA PRO A 100 8.85 -4.43 -7.85
C PRO A 100 7.40 -4.74 -8.24
N VAL A 101 6.78 -3.96 -9.13
CA VAL A 101 5.35 -4.03 -9.43
C VAL A 101 5.12 -4.62 -10.82
N SER A 102 4.40 -5.74 -10.88
CA SER A 102 4.11 -6.47 -12.14
C SER A 102 2.81 -5.99 -12.79
N LYS A 103 1.78 -5.60 -12.00
CA LYS A 103 0.47 -5.08 -12.47
C LYS A 103 -0.21 -4.15 -11.45
N SER A 104 -1.11 -3.27 -11.92
CA SER A 104 -1.97 -2.41 -11.08
C SER A 104 -3.42 -2.44 -11.52
N HIS A 105 -4.36 -2.38 -10.57
CA HIS A 105 -5.80 -2.24 -10.85
C HIS A 105 -6.39 -1.04 -10.11
N TYR A 106 -7.12 -0.19 -10.84
CA TYR A 106 -7.98 0.88 -10.35
C TYR A 106 -9.43 0.38 -10.34
N GLY A 107 -10.15 0.52 -9.23
CA GLY A 107 -11.38 -0.24 -8.97
C GLY A 107 -12.55 0.00 -9.94
N ARG A 108 -12.99 -1.08 -10.61
CA ARG A 108 -14.37 -1.57 -10.77
C ARG A 108 -14.26 -3.05 -11.12
N ALA A 109 -15.08 -3.90 -10.50
CA ALA A 109 -14.99 -5.36 -10.62
C ALA A 109 -15.17 -5.85 -12.06
N ALA A 110 -14.13 -6.51 -12.61
CA ALA A 110 -14.22 -7.55 -13.64
C ALA A 110 -12.88 -8.29 -13.77
N HIS A 111 -12.93 -9.62 -13.65
CA HIS A 111 -11.87 -10.61 -13.89
C HIS A 111 -10.74 -10.76 -12.84
N LEU A 112 -10.92 -11.79 -12.01
CA LEU A 112 -10.07 -12.28 -10.93
C LEU A 112 -8.69 -12.76 -11.44
N ARG A 113 -7.60 -12.23 -10.84
CA ARG A 113 -6.37 -12.93 -10.43
C ARG A 113 -5.36 -11.92 -9.82
N ARG A 114 -5.00 -12.14 -8.54
CA ARG A 114 -3.91 -11.54 -7.74
C ARG A 114 -4.10 -10.10 -7.23
N LEU A 115 -4.13 -9.96 -5.90
CA LEU A 115 -4.46 -8.74 -5.16
C LEU A 115 -3.54 -8.61 -3.89
N PHE A 116 -2.87 -7.46 -3.67
CA PHE A 116 -2.31 -7.03 -2.35
C PHE A 116 -2.89 -5.68 -1.88
N THR A 117 -3.43 -5.64 -0.65
CA THR A 117 -4.17 -4.51 -0.09
C THR A 117 -3.28 -3.38 0.45
N VAL A 118 -3.49 -2.15 -0.01
CA VAL A 118 -3.12 -0.90 0.68
C VAL A 118 -4.25 0.12 0.53
N GLU A 119 -5.33 0.09 1.33
CA GLU A 119 -6.53 0.94 1.07
C GLU A 119 -7.22 1.53 2.32
N LYS A 120 -7.69 2.81 2.28
CA LYS A 120 -8.52 3.54 3.30
C LYS A 120 -9.65 4.39 2.69
N PHE A 121 -10.97 4.20 2.95
CA PHE A 121 -12.11 5.09 2.51
C PHE A 121 -12.84 5.63 3.76
N LEU A 122 -13.14 6.93 3.78
CA LEU A 122 -14.32 7.51 4.46
C LEU A 122 -15.17 8.10 3.33
N THR A 123 -16.47 7.83 3.19
CA THR A 123 -17.55 8.21 4.10
C THR A 123 -18.84 7.38 3.86
N ARG A 124 -19.73 7.31 4.87
CA ARG A 124 -21.08 7.88 4.74
C ARG A 124 -21.56 8.39 6.11
N SER A 125 -22.14 9.59 6.08
CA SER A 125 -22.85 10.27 7.17
C SER A 125 -24.17 9.56 7.47
N SER A 126 -24.38 9.23 8.76
CA SER A 126 -25.54 9.61 9.58
C SER A 126 -25.31 9.09 10.99
#